data_AF-A0A916D462-F1
#
_entry.id   AF-A0A916D462-F1
#
_cell.length_a   1.000
_cell.length_b   1.000
_cell.length_c   1.000
_cell.angle_alpha   90.00
_cell.angle_beta   90.00
_cell.angle_gamma   90.00
#
_symmetry.space_group_name_H-M   'P 1'
#
loop_
_entity.id
_entity.type
_entity.pdbx_description
1 polymer ?
#
loop_
_entity_poly.entity_id
_entity_poly.type
_entity_poly.pdbx_seq_one_letter_code
_entity_poly.pdbx_strand_id
1 'polypeptide(L)'
;MAADIRSELTALLRAALDSVAPDSGGASITLERPKQASHGDFASNLALQLAKPLKLNPRDVAGRLLAALPRSPLVAKAEVAGAGFINFTLAPAAKLQAVRAVLAQGADFGRSTLGGGQTVQVEFVSANPTGPLHVGHGRGAAYGASLASLLDFAGFRVTREFYVNDAGRQMDILALSTWLRYLELYGSTIPFPKNAYQGAYVRDMAAAIHKAHATRYRRDAAHVLDGAPDAAADAEAHLDALIANAKRLLGDDYAYVHNFALTEQLGDSRDDLAEFGVHFDHWFSEKSLFDTGLVDKAIALLEARGHVYLQDGAKWFRSTEFGDEKDRVVQRENGLYTYFASDIAYHLNKYERGFERIIDIWGADHHGYIPRVKGALQALGLDESRLEVALVQFAVLYRDGQKTSMSTRSGEFVTLRELRGEVGNDACRFFYVLRKSDQHLDFDLDLAKSQSNENPVYYIQYAHARVCSVLAQ
;
A
#
# COMPACT_ATOMS: atom_id res chain seq x y z
N MET A 1 10.40 21.63 18.27
CA MET A 1 9.44 20.74 18.93
C MET A 1 9.32 21.17 20.38
N ALA A 2 8.11 21.40 20.91
CA ALA A 2 7.94 21.34 22.36
C ALA A 2 8.42 19.94 22.78
N ALA A 3 9.42 19.85 23.65
CA ALA A 3 9.97 18.55 24.02
C ALA A 3 8.85 17.69 24.60
N ASP A 4 8.76 16.45 24.14
CA ASP A 4 7.83 15.47 24.71
C ASP A 4 8.13 15.36 26.21
N ILE A 5 7.11 15.50 27.05
CA ILE A 5 7.20 15.38 28.50
C ILE A 5 7.92 14.08 28.88
N ARG A 6 7.70 13.01 28.12
CA ARG A 6 8.41 11.74 28.30
C ARG A 6 9.91 11.88 28.07
N SER A 7 10.34 12.54 27.00
CA SER A 7 11.76 12.79 26.72
C SER A 7 12.42 13.63 27.81
N GLU A 8 11.75 14.66 28.32
CA GLU A 8 12.25 15.47 29.43
C GLU A 8 12.36 14.67 30.73
N LEU A 9 11.33 13.88 31.10
CA LEU A 9 11.38 13.00 32.27
C LEU A 9 12.48 11.93 32.14
N THR A 10 12.67 11.38 30.94
CA THR A 10 13.77 10.44 30.66
C THR A 10 15.13 11.12 30.85
N ALA A 11 15.29 12.38 30.43
CA ALA A 11 16.53 13.13 30.64
C ALA A 11 16.80 13.39 32.14
N LEU A 12 15.77 13.71 32.92
CA LEU A 12 15.89 13.86 34.38
C LEU A 12 16.33 12.54 35.04
N LEU A 13 15.71 11.43 34.66
CA LEU A 13 16.09 10.10 35.13
C LEU A 13 17.50 9.71 34.71
N ARG A 14 17.95 10.12 33.51
CA ARG A 14 19.31 9.86 33.03
C ARG A 14 20.34 10.65 33.83
N ALA A 15 20.08 11.94 34.09
CA ALA A 15 20.94 12.73 34.97
C ALA A 15 21.03 12.14 36.40
N ALA A 16 19.90 11.65 36.94
CA ALA A 16 19.90 10.96 38.24
C ALA A 16 20.69 9.64 38.20
N LEU A 17 20.55 8.87 37.11
CA LEU A 17 21.28 7.63 36.88
C LEU A 17 22.78 7.87 36.83
N ASP A 18 23.23 8.85 36.04
CA ASP A 18 24.65 9.17 35.87
C ASP A 18 25.29 9.57 37.21
N SER A 19 24.52 10.16 38.13
CA SER A 19 24.98 10.48 39.48
C SER A 19 24.99 9.28 40.45
N VAL A 20 24.03 8.36 40.34
CA VAL A 20 23.85 7.27 41.32
C VAL A 20 24.58 5.99 40.93
N ALA A 21 24.69 5.73 39.63
CA ALA A 21 25.37 4.57 39.06
C ALA A 21 26.04 4.94 37.71
N PRO A 22 27.18 5.65 37.74
CA PRO A 22 27.89 6.12 36.55
C PRO A 22 28.23 4.98 35.57
N ASP A 23 28.60 3.81 36.12
CA ASP A 23 28.93 2.60 35.34
C ASP A 23 27.71 1.95 34.67
N SER A 24 26.50 2.49 34.88
CA SER A 24 25.23 1.99 34.34
C SER A 24 24.57 2.96 33.36
N GLY A 25 25.29 3.94 32.81
CA GLY A 25 24.75 4.97 31.90
C GLY A 25 24.05 4.42 30.64
N GLY A 26 24.36 3.18 30.24
CA GLY A 26 23.69 2.46 29.14
C GLY A 26 22.32 1.84 29.47
N ALA A 27 21.83 1.95 30.72
CA ALA A 27 20.54 1.36 31.08
C ALA A 27 19.38 1.99 30.30
N SER A 28 18.46 1.15 29.82
CA SER A 28 17.26 1.63 29.13
C SER A 28 16.27 2.24 30.12
N ILE A 29 15.90 3.50 29.91
CA ILE A 29 14.94 4.20 30.76
C ILE A 29 13.58 4.12 30.09
N THR A 30 12.66 3.39 30.71
CA THR A 30 11.27 3.28 30.27
C THR A 30 10.37 4.07 31.21
N LEU A 31 9.42 4.80 30.62
CA LEU A 31 8.32 5.46 31.31
C LEU A 31 7.00 4.84 30.85
N GLU A 32 6.12 4.53 31.79
CA GLU A 32 4.81 3.94 31.49
C GLU A 32 3.71 4.73 32.19
N ARG A 33 2.47 4.62 31.70
CA ARG A 33 1.32 5.16 32.43
C ARG A 33 0.93 4.17 33.52
N PRO A 34 0.84 4.60 34.80
CA PRO A 34 0.38 3.72 35.87
C PRO A 34 -1.05 3.23 35.61
N LYS A 35 -1.37 2.00 36.04
CA LYS A 35 -2.73 1.44 35.93
C LYS A 35 -3.77 2.21 36.75
N GLN A 36 -3.35 2.85 37.84
CA GLN A 36 -4.19 3.63 38.73
C GLN A 36 -3.77 5.10 38.68
N ALA A 37 -4.71 6.02 38.44
CA ALA A 37 -4.41 7.46 38.35
C ALA A 37 -3.85 8.04 39.67
N SER A 38 -4.14 7.43 40.81
CA SER A 38 -3.57 7.78 42.12
C SER A 38 -2.05 7.57 42.19
N HIS A 39 -1.47 6.76 41.29
CA HIS A 39 -0.04 6.52 41.20
C HIS A 39 0.70 7.53 40.30
N GLY A 40 0.05 8.64 39.95
CA GLY A 40 0.64 9.69 39.12
C GLY A 40 0.39 9.50 37.63
N ASP A 41 1.05 10.34 36.84
CA ASP A 41 0.91 10.41 35.38
C ASP A 41 1.89 9.48 34.65
N PHE A 42 3.09 9.29 35.20
CA PHE A 42 4.12 8.38 34.67
C PHE A 42 4.79 7.58 35.79
N ALA A 43 5.28 6.39 35.46
CA ALA A 43 6.12 5.58 36.35
C ALA A 43 7.34 5.05 35.62
N SER A 44 8.46 4.92 36.34
CA SER A 44 9.67 4.26 35.85
C SER A 44 10.03 3.06 36.72
N ASN A 45 10.44 1.97 36.07
CA ASN A 45 10.96 0.77 36.71
C ASN A 45 12.51 0.76 36.81
N LEU A 46 13.18 1.89 36.51
CA LEU A 46 14.64 1.98 36.41
C LEU A 46 15.36 1.41 37.65
N ALA A 47 14.85 1.70 38.85
CA ALA A 47 15.48 1.20 40.08
C ALA A 47 15.43 -0.34 40.21
N LEU A 48 14.38 -0.99 39.69
CA LEU A 48 14.26 -2.45 39.67
C LEU A 48 15.31 -3.07 38.73
N GLN A 49 15.56 -2.43 37.59
CA GLN A 49 16.58 -2.86 36.64
C GLN A 49 17.99 -2.75 37.23
N LEU A 50 18.25 -1.70 38.00
CA LEU A 50 19.57 -1.40 38.58
C LEU A 50 19.84 -2.12 39.91
N ALA A 51 18.81 -2.60 40.60
CA ALA A 51 18.95 -3.26 41.90
C ALA A 51 19.92 -4.46 41.87
N LYS A 52 19.81 -5.32 40.84
CA LYS A 52 20.68 -6.51 40.70
C LYS A 52 22.13 -6.13 40.37
N PRO A 53 22.41 -5.26 39.36
CA PRO A 53 23.77 -4.76 39.11
C PRO A 53 24.42 -4.10 40.33
N LEU A 54 23.66 -3.29 41.08
CA LEU A 54 24.18 -2.55 42.23
C LEU A 54 24.20 -3.37 43.53
N LYS A 55 23.62 -4.58 43.53
CA LYS A 55 23.44 -5.44 44.71
C LYS A 55 22.75 -4.71 45.88
N LEU A 56 21.75 -3.90 45.56
CA LEU A 56 20.97 -3.10 46.51
C LEU A 56 19.49 -3.47 46.46
N ASN A 57 18.75 -3.13 47.51
CA ASN A 57 17.29 -3.23 47.50
C ASN A 57 16.72 -2.24 46.46
N PRO A 58 15.79 -2.64 45.57
CA PRO A 58 15.19 -1.75 44.59
C PRO A 58 14.57 -0.48 45.16
N ARG A 59 13.96 -0.51 46.37
CA ARG A 59 13.45 0.71 47.01
C ARG A 59 14.55 1.66 47.43
N ASP A 60 15.70 1.14 47.88
CA ASP A 60 16.85 1.97 48.24
C ASP A 60 17.44 2.62 47.00
N VAL A 61 17.55 1.88 45.89
CA VAL A 61 17.98 2.43 44.60
C VAL A 61 17.00 3.50 44.10
N ALA A 62 15.69 3.25 44.21
CA ALA A 62 14.66 4.22 43.84
C ALA A 62 14.76 5.49 44.69
N GLY A 63 15.02 5.35 46.00
CA GLY A 63 15.26 6.48 46.90
C GLY A 63 16.50 7.29 46.53
N ARG A 64 17.60 6.64 46.17
CA ARG A 64 18.83 7.30 45.69
C ARG A 64 18.59 8.06 44.38
N LEU A 65 17.94 7.42 43.40
CA LEU A 65 17.59 8.05 42.12
C LEU A 65 16.66 9.25 42.34
N LEU A 66 15.65 9.11 43.20
CA LEU A 66 14.73 10.19 43.52
C LEU A 66 15.44 11.36 44.21
N ALA A 67 16.38 11.09 45.12
CA ALA A 67 17.18 12.12 45.79
C ALA A 67 18.15 12.84 44.85
N ALA A 68 18.68 12.13 43.84
CA ALA A 68 19.55 12.68 42.80
C ALA A 68 18.78 13.32 41.63
N LEU A 69 17.45 13.24 41.63
CA LEU A 69 16.63 13.75 40.55
C LEU A 69 16.69 15.29 40.49
N PRO A 70 17.08 15.89 39.34
CA PRO A 70 17.08 17.34 39.20
C PRO A 70 15.66 17.91 39.36
N ARG A 71 15.55 19.08 39.97
CA ARG A 71 14.27 19.80 40.06
C ARG A 71 13.82 20.20 38.65
N SER A 72 12.53 19.99 38.36
CA SER A 72 11.92 20.37 37.09
C SER A 72 10.56 21.01 37.32
N PRO A 73 10.22 22.10 36.61
CA PRO A 73 8.87 22.68 36.66
C PRO A 73 7.79 21.74 36.11
N LEU A 74 8.18 20.66 35.41
CA LEU A 74 7.25 19.65 34.91
C LEU A 74 6.70 18.73 35.99
N VAL A 75 7.44 18.55 37.10
CA VAL A 75 7.14 17.55 38.12
C VAL A 75 6.58 18.24 39.35
N ALA A 76 5.28 18.03 39.63
CA ALA A 76 4.67 18.46 40.88
C ALA A 76 5.09 17.56 42.05
N LYS A 77 5.22 16.26 41.79
CA LYS A 77 5.60 15.26 42.80
C LYS A 77 6.32 14.10 42.12
N ALA A 78 7.38 13.63 42.74
CA ALA A 78 7.98 12.34 42.42
C ALA A 78 8.12 11.51 43.70
N GLU A 79 7.78 10.23 43.66
CA GLU A 79 7.79 9.37 44.84
C GLU A 79 8.14 7.92 44.53
N VAL A 80 8.70 7.23 45.52
CA VAL A 80 8.97 5.78 45.44
C VAL A 80 7.69 5.02 45.78
N ALA A 81 7.24 4.17 44.86
CA ALA A 81 6.04 3.36 45.02
C ALA A 81 6.34 1.86 44.95
N GLY A 82 5.53 1.08 45.68
CA GLY A 82 5.55 -0.39 45.64
C GLY A 82 6.95 -0.99 45.85
N ALA A 83 7.35 -1.84 44.91
CA ALA A 83 8.62 -2.56 44.95
C ALA A 83 9.85 -1.72 44.51
N GLY A 84 9.72 -0.42 44.25
CA GLY A 84 10.82 0.41 43.74
C GLY A 84 10.52 1.13 42.42
N PHE A 85 9.25 1.36 42.11
CA PHE A 85 8.89 2.26 41.01
C PHE A 85 9.10 3.71 41.43
N ILE A 86 9.49 4.57 40.48
CA ILE A 86 9.50 6.02 40.68
C ILE A 86 8.32 6.58 39.91
N ASN A 87 7.31 7.05 40.65
CA ASN A 87 6.09 7.64 40.12
C ASN A 87 6.24 9.15 40.01
N PHE A 88 5.72 9.73 38.93
CA PHE A 88 5.75 11.15 38.63
C PHE A 88 4.32 11.67 38.48
N THR A 89 3.99 12.71 39.24
CA THR A 89 2.81 13.54 39.02
C THR A 89 3.25 14.83 38.36
N LEU A 90 2.68 15.13 37.19
CA LEU A 90 3.00 16.34 36.44
C LEU A 90 2.36 17.57 37.08
N ALA A 91 3.08 18.69 37.00
CA ALA A 91 2.51 19.99 37.32
C ALA A 91 1.32 20.30 36.40
N PRO A 92 0.25 20.97 36.90
CA PRO A 92 -0.89 21.35 36.07
C PRO A 92 -0.48 22.15 34.81
N ALA A 93 0.51 23.04 34.94
CA ALA A 93 1.04 23.81 33.82
C ALA A 93 1.69 22.93 32.74
N ALA A 94 2.37 21.84 33.14
CA ALA A 94 2.96 20.89 32.20
C ALA A 94 1.89 20.12 31.42
N LYS A 95 0.76 19.79 32.06
CA LYS A 95 -0.38 19.14 31.37
C LYS A 95 -0.98 20.05 30.30
N LEU A 96 -1.03 21.36 30.55
CA LEU A 96 -1.54 22.36 29.60
C LEU A 96 -0.52 22.72 28.50
N GLN A 97 0.75 22.38 28.66
CA GLN A 97 1.79 22.66 27.66
C GLN A 97 1.51 21.96 26.34
N ALA A 98 0.98 20.73 26.37
CA ALA A 98 0.57 20.01 25.16
C ALA A 98 -0.51 20.78 24.39
N VAL A 99 -1.54 21.29 25.09
CA VAL A 99 -2.61 22.10 24.46
C VAL A 99 -2.03 23.38 23.85
N ARG A 100 -1.14 24.07 24.57
CA ARG A 100 -0.46 25.26 24.02
C ARG A 100 0.38 24.92 22.79
N ALA A 101 1.07 23.78 22.80
CA ALA A 101 1.86 23.31 21.66
C ALA A 101 0.98 22.98 20.44
N VAL A 102 -0.17 22.32 20.65
CA VAL A 102 -1.18 22.07 19.60
C VAL A 102 -1.66 23.38 19.00
N LEU A 103 -2.05 24.35 19.83
CA LEU A 103 -2.56 25.65 19.36
C LEU A 103 -1.47 26.46 18.63
N ALA A 104 -0.22 26.41 19.09
CA ALA A 104 0.88 27.13 18.48
C ALA A 104 1.35 26.51 17.15
N GLN A 105 1.32 25.17 17.04
CA GLN A 105 1.77 24.45 15.83
C GLN A 105 0.63 24.23 14.82
N GLY A 106 -0.63 24.26 15.26
CA GLY A 106 -1.79 24.08 14.39
C GLY A 106 -1.71 22.78 13.59
N ALA A 107 -1.79 22.89 12.26
CA ALA A 107 -1.71 21.77 11.34
C ALA A 107 -0.35 21.04 11.36
N ASP A 108 0.71 21.67 11.86
CA ASP A 108 2.04 21.08 11.98
C ASP A 108 2.28 20.39 13.33
N PHE A 109 1.27 20.33 14.21
CA PHE A 109 1.41 19.62 15.47
C PHE A 109 1.70 18.14 15.23
N GLY A 110 2.84 17.66 15.76
CA GLY A 110 3.31 16.29 15.57
C GLY A 110 4.16 16.08 14.31
N ARG A 111 4.36 17.12 13.48
CA ARG A 111 5.29 17.04 12.34
C ARG A 111 6.70 16.79 12.86
N SER A 112 7.43 15.90 12.19
CA SER A 112 8.78 15.50 12.57
C SER A 112 9.77 15.74 11.44
N THR A 113 11.05 15.83 11.80
CA THR A 113 12.18 15.85 10.85
C THR A 113 12.97 14.54 10.90
N LEU A 114 12.39 13.49 11.50
CA LEU A 114 13.00 12.17 11.66
C LEU A 114 13.48 11.59 10.33
N GLY A 115 12.73 11.81 9.25
CA GLY A 115 13.07 11.33 7.92
C GLY A 115 14.31 12.00 7.31
N GLY A 116 14.76 13.14 7.84
CA GLY A 116 16.01 13.80 7.40
C GLY A 116 16.06 14.16 5.91
N GLY A 117 14.91 14.23 5.22
CA GLY A 117 14.85 14.44 3.77
C GLY A 117 15.18 13.20 2.93
N GLN A 118 15.31 12.02 3.55
CA GLN A 118 15.54 10.76 2.84
C GLN A 118 14.46 10.52 1.80
N THR A 119 14.87 10.08 0.62
CA THR A 119 13.95 9.80 -0.49
C THR A 119 13.29 8.44 -0.31
N VAL A 120 11.95 8.41 -0.39
CA VAL A 120 11.16 7.20 -0.23
C VAL A 120 10.18 7.08 -1.39
N GLN A 121 10.20 5.96 -2.09
CA GLN A 121 9.13 5.59 -3.01
C GLN A 121 8.14 4.68 -2.30
N VAL A 122 6.85 4.93 -2.49
CA VAL A 122 5.77 4.10 -1.98
C VAL A 122 4.90 3.67 -3.15
N GLU A 123 4.97 2.39 -3.50
CA GLU A 123 4.12 1.78 -4.52
C GLU A 123 2.87 1.16 -3.89
N PHE A 124 1.70 1.45 -4.43
CA PHE A 124 0.46 0.85 -3.96
C PHE A 124 -0.66 0.89 -4.99
N VAL A 125 -1.68 0.06 -4.75
CA VAL A 125 -2.81 -0.23 -5.65
C VAL A 125 -2.39 -1.05 -6.87
N SER A 126 -1.54 -0.49 -7.76
CA SER A 126 -0.96 -1.13 -8.96
C SER A 126 -1.91 -2.15 -9.64
N ALA A 127 -3.19 -1.79 -9.76
CA ALA A 127 -4.21 -2.66 -10.30
C ALA A 127 -4.08 -2.73 -11.82
N ASN A 128 -4.29 -3.92 -12.39
CA ASN A 128 -4.27 -4.07 -13.84
C ASN A 128 -5.40 -3.23 -14.46
N PRO A 129 -5.14 -2.47 -15.54
CA PRO A 129 -6.10 -1.54 -16.13
C PRO A 129 -7.12 -2.27 -17.02
N THR A 130 -7.74 -3.31 -16.48
CA THR A 130 -8.61 -4.24 -17.20
C THR A 130 -10.03 -4.25 -16.65
N GLY A 131 -10.36 -3.30 -15.78
CA GLY A 131 -11.68 -3.11 -15.22
C GLY A 131 -11.67 -2.12 -14.04
N PRO A 132 -12.86 -1.77 -13.52
CA PRO A 132 -12.99 -0.84 -12.41
C PRO A 132 -12.30 -1.32 -11.14
N LEU A 133 -11.85 -0.37 -10.31
CA LEU A 133 -11.34 -0.68 -8.98
C LEU A 133 -12.44 -1.28 -8.11
N HIS A 134 -12.08 -2.25 -7.27
CA HIS A 134 -12.99 -2.92 -6.35
C HIS A 134 -12.55 -2.75 -4.90
N VAL A 135 -13.39 -3.18 -3.97
CA VAL A 135 -13.18 -3.10 -2.51
C VAL A 135 -11.79 -3.57 -2.07
N GLY A 136 -11.25 -4.63 -2.68
CA GLY A 136 -9.88 -5.09 -2.41
C GLY A 136 -8.80 -4.01 -2.67
N HIS A 137 -8.90 -3.29 -3.79
CA HIS A 137 -8.01 -2.17 -4.12
C HIS A 137 -8.17 -1.00 -3.15
N GLY A 138 -9.40 -0.76 -2.67
CA GLY A 138 -9.71 0.30 -1.71
C GLY A 138 -8.89 0.23 -0.42
N ARG A 139 -8.66 -0.97 0.11
CA ARG A 139 -7.84 -1.15 1.32
C ARG A 139 -6.38 -0.79 1.09
N GLY A 140 -5.79 -1.28 -0.01
CA GLY A 140 -4.42 -0.93 -0.41
C GLY A 140 -4.27 0.56 -0.66
N ALA A 141 -5.27 1.19 -1.31
CA ALA A 141 -5.32 2.62 -1.57
C ALA A 141 -5.35 3.45 -0.27
N ALA A 142 -6.22 3.11 0.68
CA ALA A 142 -6.33 3.82 1.95
C ALA A 142 -5.07 3.67 2.82
N TYR A 143 -4.52 2.45 2.90
CA TYR A 143 -3.31 2.15 3.66
C TYR A 143 -2.09 2.86 3.08
N GLY A 144 -1.86 2.72 1.76
CA GLY A 144 -0.73 3.34 1.07
C GLY A 144 -0.76 4.86 1.11
N ALA A 145 -1.92 5.47 0.87
CA ALA A 145 -2.06 6.92 0.99
C ALA A 145 -1.81 7.43 2.42
N SER A 146 -2.27 6.68 3.43
CA SER A 146 -2.04 7.03 4.85
C SER A 146 -0.57 6.90 5.23
N LEU A 147 0.10 5.82 4.82
CA LEU A 147 1.53 5.61 5.06
C LEU A 147 2.39 6.69 4.38
N ALA A 148 2.12 6.97 3.10
CA ALA A 148 2.83 8.00 2.35
C ALA A 148 2.65 9.39 2.98
N SER A 149 1.45 9.71 3.46
CA SER A 149 1.18 10.98 4.16
C SER A 149 1.87 11.06 5.52
N LEU A 150 1.95 9.95 6.27
CA LEU A 150 2.66 9.89 7.54
C LEU A 150 4.17 10.05 7.35
N LEU A 151 4.75 9.40 6.33
CA LEU A 151 6.17 9.54 6.01
C LEU A 151 6.52 10.98 5.60
N ASP A 152 5.69 11.62 4.77
CA ASP A 152 5.86 13.04 4.43
C ASP A 152 5.79 13.92 5.68
N PHE A 153 4.80 13.69 6.55
CA PHE A 153 4.65 14.40 7.82
C PHE A 153 5.80 14.13 8.82
N ALA A 154 6.52 13.02 8.63
CA ALA A 154 7.71 12.66 9.41
C ALA A 154 9.03 13.20 8.81
N GLY A 155 8.97 13.92 7.69
CA GLY A 155 10.12 14.61 7.08
C GLY A 155 10.87 13.79 6.02
N PHE A 156 10.23 12.77 5.44
CA PHE A 156 10.75 12.06 4.26
C PHE A 156 10.33 12.76 2.96
N ARG A 157 11.11 12.58 1.88
CA ARG A 157 10.74 13.02 0.53
C ARG A 157 10.03 11.87 -0.19
N VAL A 158 8.70 11.85 -0.09
CA VAL A 158 7.87 10.73 -0.56
C VAL A 158 7.48 10.89 -2.03
N THR A 159 7.63 9.82 -2.81
CA THR A 159 7.07 9.66 -4.17
C THR A 159 6.03 8.54 -4.15
N ARG A 160 4.78 8.85 -4.45
CA ARG A 160 3.68 7.88 -4.58
C ARG A 160 3.65 7.38 -6.01
N GLU A 161 3.75 6.07 -6.19
CA GLU A 161 3.82 5.46 -7.51
C GLU A 161 2.75 4.39 -7.71
N PHE A 162 2.13 4.40 -8.88
CA PHE A 162 1.23 3.36 -9.35
C PHE A 162 1.93 2.62 -10.49
N TYR A 163 2.15 1.32 -10.34
CA TYR A 163 2.66 0.49 -11.44
C TYR A 163 1.50 0.05 -12.34
N VAL A 164 1.60 0.39 -13.63
CA VAL A 164 0.60 0.09 -14.64
C VAL A 164 1.05 -1.09 -15.47
N ASN A 165 0.33 -2.20 -15.35
CA ASN A 165 0.50 -3.37 -16.21
C ASN A 165 -0.22 -3.15 -17.56
N ASP A 166 0.35 -2.29 -18.41
CA ASP A 166 -0.17 -1.91 -19.73
C ASP A 166 0.40 -2.76 -20.88
N ALA A 167 1.00 -3.91 -20.55
CA ALA A 167 1.58 -4.83 -21.52
C ALA A 167 1.01 -6.25 -21.40
N GLY A 168 1.09 -7.00 -22.49
CA GLY A 168 0.79 -8.44 -22.49
C GLY A 168 -0.67 -8.80 -22.72
N ARG A 169 -0.98 -10.08 -22.47
CA ARG A 169 -2.20 -10.74 -22.94
C ARG A 169 -3.48 -10.13 -22.39
N GLN A 170 -3.49 -9.67 -21.14
CA GLN A 170 -4.71 -9.11 -20.54
C GLN A 170 -5.16 -7.84 -21.27
N MET A 171 -4.22 -7.00 -21.72
CA MET A 171 -4.54 -5.82 -22.52
C MET A 171 -5.06 -6.18 -23.92
N ASP A 172 -4.50 -7.22 -24.54
CA ASP A 172 -5.04 -7.74 -25.81
C ASP A 172 -6.49 -8.22 -25.66
N ILE A 173 -6.82 -8.88 -24.55
CA ILE A 173 -8.20 -9.33 -24.25
C ILE A 173 -9.12 -8.14 -24.04
N LEU A 174 -8.69 -7.09 -23.34
CA LEU A 174 -9.48 -5.86 -23.16
C LEU A 174 -9.76 -5.14 -24.47
N ALA A 175 -8.74 -5.02 -25.34
CA ALA A 175 -8.88 -4.44 -26.66
C ALA A 175 -9.86 -5.25 -27.52
N LEU A 176 -9.72 -6.58 -27.52
CA LEU A 176 -10.63 -7.50 -28.21
C LEU A 176 -12.07 -7.37 -27.67
N SER A 177 -12.25 -7.43 -26.35
CA SER A 177 -13.55 -7.26 -25.68
C SER A 177 -14.26 -5.99 -26.14
N THR A 178 -13.54 -4.87 -26.11
CA THR A 178 -14.05 -3.56 -26.53
C THR A 178 -14.44 -3.57 -28.00
N TRP A 179 -13.59 -4.14 -28.86
CA TRP A 179 -13.86 -4.21 -30.30
C TRP A 179 -15.05 -5.11 -30.63
N LEU A 180 -15.18 -6.28 -29.98
CA LEU A 180 -16.32 -7.17 -30.18
C LEU A 180 -17.63 -6.51 -29.75
N ARG A 181 -17.64 -5.78 -28.62
CA ARG A 181 -18.80 -4.97 -28.21
C ARG A 181 -19.11 -3.85 -29.20
N TYR A 182 -18.10 -3.24 -29.81
CA TYR A 182 -18.30 -2.25 -30.86
C TYR A 182 -18.93 -2.87 -32.12
N LEU A 183 -18.55 -4.11 -32.49
CA LEU A 183 -19.17 -4.83 -33.60
C LEU A 183 -20.63 -5.23 -33.31
N GLU A 184 -20.95 -5.56 -32.05
CA GLU A 184 -22.31 -5.86 -31.59
C GLU A 184 -23.28 -4.68 -31.84
N LEU A 185 -22.81 -3.42 -31.73
CA LEU A 185 -23.60 -2.22 -32.03
C LEU A 185 -24.05 -2.14 -33.51
N TYR A 186 -23.40 -2.88 -34.40
CA TYR A 186 -23.76 -2.99 -35.82
C TYR A 186 -24.54 -4.27 -36.15
N GLY A 187 -25.05 -4.98 -35.14
CA GLY A 187 -25.81 -6.22 -35.31
C GLY A 187 -24.94 -7.43 -35.68
N SER A 188 -23.63 -7.39 -35.41
CA SER A 188 -22.76 -8.55 -35.61
C SER A 188 -23.15 -9.70 -34.67
N THR A 189 -23.19 -10.92 -35.20
CA THR A 189 -23.64 -12.13 -34.47
C THR A 189 -22.49 -12.97 -33.93
N ILE A 190 -21.31 -12.38 -33.69
CA ILE A 190 -20.15 -13.08 -33.12
C ILE A 190 -20.50 -13.50 -31.68
N PRO A 191 -20.46 -14.81 -31.33
CA PRO A 191 -20.66 -15.24 -29.95
C PRO A 191 -19.60 -14.61 -29.04
N PHE A 192 -20.03 -13.92 -27.99
CA PHE A 192 -19.09 -13.23 -27.10
C PHE A 192 -18.33 -14.26 -26.23
N PRO A 193 -16.99 -14.27 -26.23
CA PRO A 193 -16.22 -15.25 -25.46
C PRO A 193 -16.42 -15.08 -23.95
N LYS A 194 -16.65 -16.18 -23.22
CA LYS A 194 -16.89 -16.14 -21.77
C LYS A 194 -15.66 -15.73 -20.95
N ASN A 195 -14.47 -16.01 -21.48
CA ASN A 195 -13.16 -15.65 -20.93
C ASN A 195 -12.67 -14.27 -21.37
N ALA A 196 -13.47 -13.53 -22.14
CA ALA A 196 -13.23 -12.11 -22.41
C ALA A 196 -13.85 -11.24 -21.32
N TYR A 197 -13.44 -9.97 -21.21
CA TYR A 197 -14.07 -9.01 -20.29
C TYR A 197 -15.49 -8.67 -20.71
N GLN A 198 -16.45 -8.80 -19.79
CA GLN A 198 -17.89 -8.71 -20.07
C GLN A 198 -18.62 -7.54 -19.36
N GLY A 199 -17.94 -6.82 -18.46
CA GLY A 199 -18.58 -5.78 -17.65
C GLY A 199 -19.12 -4.60 -18.46
N ALA A 200 -19.99 -3.81 -17.83
CA ALA A 200 -20.63 -2.65 -18.47
C ALA A 200 -19.60 -1.67 -19.09
N TYR A 201 -18.48 -1.45 -18.42
CA TYR A 201 -17.38 -0.58 -18.87
C TYR A 201 -16.86 -0.91 -20.29
N VAL A 202 -16.87 -2.18 -20.70
CA VAL A 202 -16.45 -2.59 -22.06
C VAL A 202 -17.44 -2.09 -23.11
N ARG A 203 -18.74 -2.11 -22.77
CA ARG A 203 -19.81 -1.61 -23.65
C ARG A 203 -19.75 -0.08 -23.75
N ASP A 204 -19.43 0.59 -22.65
CA ASP A 204 -19.27 2.05 -22.63
C ASP A 204 -18.10 2.48 -23.53
N MET A 205 -16.94 1.81 -23.41
CA MET A 205 -15.80 2.05 -24.30
C MET A 205 -16.16 1.77 -25.78
N ALA A 206 -16.89 0.69 -26.06
CA ALA A 206 -17.35 0.38 -27.40
C ALA A 206 -18.29 1.46 -27.98
N ALA A 207 -19.21 1.98 -27.16
CA ALA A 207 -20.11 3.06 -27.55
C ALA A 207 -19.33 4.37 -27.79
N ALA A 208 -18.29 4.64 -27.00
CA ALA A 208 -17.41 5.78 -27.20
C ALA A 208 -16.63 5.68 -28.54
N ILE A 209 -16.08 4.50 -28.85
CA ILE A 209 -15.44 4.24 -30.16
C ILE A 209 -16.46 4.44 -31.30
N HIS A 210 -17.67 3.89 -31.15
CA HIS A 210 -18.73 4.03 -32.15
C HIS A 210 -19.10 5.49 -32.41
N LYS A 211 -19.25 6.27 -31.34
CA LYS A 211 -19.54 7.70 -31.43
C LYS A 211 -18.42 8.48 -32.11
N ALA A 212 -17.17 8.15 -31.84
CA ALA A 212 -16.00 8.88 -32.35
C ALA A 212 -15.64 8.50 -33.80
N HIS A 213 -15.78 7.22 -34.17
CA HIS A 213 -15.22 6.68 -35.41
C HIS A 213 -16.23 6.04 -36.36
N ALA A 214 -17.52 6.05 -35.99
CA ALA A 214 -18.59 5.42 -36.75
C ALA A 214 -18.16 4.03 -37.22
N THR A 215 -18.20 3.76 -38.53
CA THR A 215 -17.99 2.42 -39.13
C THR A 215 -16.53 2.03 -39.38
N ARG A 216 -15.54 2.87 -39.03
CA ARG A 216 -14.11 2.67 -39.37
C ARG A 216 -13.58 1.28 -39.00
N TYR A 217 -13.93 0.80 -37.80
CA TYR A 217 -13.42 -0.47 -37.27
C TYR A 217 -14.37 -1.64 -37.49
N ARG A 218 -15.43 -1.46 -38.30
CA ARG A 218 -16.37 -2.54 -38.61
C ARG A 218 -15.70 -3.58 -39.49
N ARG A 219 -15.89 -4.86 -39.15
CA ARG A 219 -15.47 -6.01 -39.95
C ARG A 219 -16.59 -7.04 -40.00
N ASP A 220 -16.57 -7.88 -41.03
CA ASP A 220 -17.55 -8.96 -41.20
C ASP A 220 -17.29 -10.09 -40.20
N ALA A 221 -18.35 -10.62 -39.59
CA ALA A 221 -18.26 -11.67 -38.57
C ALA A 221 -17.53 -12.92 -39.07
N ALA A 222 -17.69 -13.29 -40.34
CA ALA A 222 -17.01 -14.45 -40.92
C ALA A 222 -15.48 -14.28 -40.90
N HIS A 223 -14.99 -13.06 -41.18
CA HIS A 223 -13.56 -12.79 -41.12
C HIS A 223 -13.02 -12.74 -39.69
N VAL A 224 -13.83 -12.29 -38.73
CA VAL A 224 -13.43 -12.26 -37.31
C VAL A 224 -13.30 -13.68 -36.74
N LEU A 225 -14.20 -14.59 -37.14
CA LEU A 225 -14.22 -15.98 -36.71
C LEU A 225 -13.31 -16.91 -37.53
N ASP A 226 -12.68 -16.39 -38.60
CA ASP A 226 -11.88 -17.19 -39.53
C ASP A 226 -10.75 -17.95 -38.81
N GLY A 227 -10.74 -19.28 -38.96
CA GLY A 227 -9.75 -20.15 -38.34
C GLY A 227 -9.83 -20.27 -36.81
N ALA A 228 -10.80 -19.63 -36.14
CA ALA A 228 -10.96 -19.77 -34.69
C ALA A 228 -11.58 -21.14 -34.35
N PRO A 229 -10.97 -21.93 -33.44
CA PRO A 229 -11.55 -23.20 -32.99
C PRO A 229 -12.88 -22.96 -32.26
N ASP A 230 -13.69 -24.01 -32.06
CA ASP A 230 -14.91 -23.89 -31.26
C ASP A 230 -14.56 -23.55 -29.80
N ALA A 231 -15.14 -22.47 -29.27
CA ALA A 231 -14.96 -22.03 -27.89
C ALA A 231 -15.40 -23.09 -26.85
N ALA A 232 -16.32 -23.98 -27.22
CA ALA A 232 -16.71 -25.10 -26.36
C ALA A 232 -15.65 -26.20 -26.28
N ALA A 233 -14.80 -26.32 -27.30
CA ALA A 233 -13.70 -27.28 -27.34
C ALA A 233 -12.43 -26.72 -26.67
N ASP A 234 -12.07 -25.47 -27.00
CA ASP A 234 -10.92 -24.78 -26.42
C ASP A 234 -11.16 -23.27 -26.37
N ALA A 235 -11.58 -22.79 -25.19
CA ALA A 235 -11.88 -21.38 -24.98
C ALA A 235 -10.65 -20.47 -25.08
N GLU A 236 -9.47 -20.95 -24.69
CA GLU A 236 -8.24 -20.15 -24.71
C GLU A 236 -7.69 -20.04 -26.13
N ALA A 237 -7.64 -21.15 -26.88
CA ALA A 237 -7.23 -21.12 -28.28
C ALA A 237 -8.22 -20.32 -29.15
N HIS A 238 -9.52 -20.39 -28.83
CA HIS A 238 -10.53 -19.53 -29.48
C HIS A 238 -10.23 -18.05 -29.26
N LEU A 239 -10.01 -17.65 -28.00
CA LEU A 239 -9.73 -16.25 -27.65
C LEU A 239 -8.43 -15.76 -28.32
N ASP A 240 -7.37 -16.57 -28.29
CA ASP A 240 -6.09 -16.22 -28.91
C ASP A 240 -6.22 -16.08 -30.44
N ALA A 241 -7.01 -16.94 -31.10
CA ALA A 241 -7.33 -16.81 -32.52
C ALA A 241 -8.09 -15.50 -32.82
N LEU A 242 -9.06 -15.13 -31.99
CA LEU A 242 -9.77 -13.85 -32.13
C LEU A 242 -8.87 -12.65 -31.92
N ILE A 243 -7.93 -12.68 -30.96
CA ILE A 243 -6.92 -11.62 -30.78
C ILE A 243 -6.05 -11.51 -32.03
N ALA A 244 -5.57 -12.64 -32.56
CA ALA A 244 -4.76 -12.64 -33.78
C ALA A 244 -5.55 -12.08 -34.98
N ASN A 245 -6.83 -12.45 -35.12
CA ASN A 245 -7.72 -11.91 -36.15
C ASN A 245 -7.97 -10.42 -35.96
N ALA A 246 -8.17 -9.93 -34.74
CA ALA A 246 -8.32 -8.51 -34.46
C ALA A 246 -7.09 -7.72 -34.90
N LYS A 247 -5.89 -8.17 -34.51
CA LYS A 247 -4.60 -7.58 -34.91
C LYS A 247 -4.44 -7.55 -36.44
N ARG A 248 -4.76 -8.67 -37.11
CA ARG A 248 -4.66 -8.79 -38.57
C ARG A 248 -5.68 -7.91 -39.31
N LEU A 249 -6.93 -7.88 -38.87
CA LEU A 249 -8.03 -7.20 -39.57
C LEU A 249 -8.05 -5.69 -39.33
N LEU A 250 -7.58 -5.24 -38.18
CA LEU A 250 -7.43 -3.83 -37.86
C LEU A 250 -6.09 -3.27 -38.35
N GLY A 251 -5.03 -4.09 -38.43
CA GLY A 251 -3.71 -3.62 -38.85
C GLY A 251 -3.24 -2.48 -37.95
N ASP A 252 -2.83 -1.36 -38.55
CA ASP A 252 -2.38 -0.16 -37.82
C ASP A 252 -3.46 0.42 -36.88
N ASP A 253 -4.74 0.21 -37.20
CA ASP A 253 -5.86 0.66 -36.35
C ASP A 253 -5.95 -0.13 -35.03
N TYR A 254 -5.32 -1.30 -34.92
CA TYR A 254 -5.32 -2.08 -33.67
C TYR A 254 -4.71 -1.29 -32.52
N ALA A 255 -3.61 -0.57 -32.79
CA ALA A 255 -2.94 0.26 -31.80
C ALA A 255 -3.87 1.35 -31.25
N TYR A 256 -4.75 1.92 -32.08
CA TYR A 256 -5.76 2.87 -31.62
C TYR A 256 -6.74 2.22 -30.64
N VAL A 257 -7.36 1.10 -31.02
CA VAL A 257 -8.38 0.43 -30.19
C VAL A 257 -7.77 -0.03 -28.85
N HIS A 258 -6.56 -0.58 -28.91
CA HIS A 258 -5.80 -1.00 -27.73
C HIS A 258 -5.50 0.18 -26.80
N ASN A 259 -4.91 1.26 -27.34
CA ASN A 259 -4.53 2.43 -26.53
C ASN A 259 -5.76 3.20 -26.02
N PHE A 260 -6.86 3.23 -26.78
CA PHE A 260 -8.12 3.80 -26.34
C PHE A 260 -8.65 3.05 -25.10
N ALA A 261 -8.76 1.73 -25.17
CA ALA A 261 -9.24 0.93 -24.05
C ALA A 261 -8.36 1.08 -22.79
N LEU A 262 -7.03 1.07 -22.97
CA LEU A 262 -6.07 1.33 -21.90
C LEU A 262 -6.26 2.71 -21.27
N THR A 263 -6.35 3.75 -22.10
CA THR A 263 -6.44 5.15 -21.63
C THR A 263 -7.74 5.38 -20.87
N GLU A 264 -8.87 4.84 -21.36
CA GLU A 264 -10.16 4.95 -20.68
C GLU A 264 -10.13 4.24 -19.31
N GLN A 265 -9.59 3.01 -19.23
CA GLN A 265 -9.51 2.31 -17.94
C GLN A 265 -8.56 2.96 -16.94
N LEU A 266 -7.43 3.49 -17.42
CA LEU A 266 -6.51 4.25 -16.57
C LEU A 266 -7.12 5.57 -16.12
N GLY A 267 -7.87 6.26 -16.98
CA GLY A 267 -8.62 7.45 -16.65
C GLY A 267 -9.65 7.17 -15.54
N ASP A 268 -10.49 6.16 -15.73
CA ASP A 268 -11.50 5.75 -14.74
C ASP A 268 -10.87 5.39 -13.38
N SER A 269 -9.76 4.65 -13.40
CA SER A 269 -9.00 4.30 -12.18
C SER A 269 -8.41 5.54 -11.49
N ARG A 270 -7.83 6.47 -12.27
CA ARG A 270 -7.29 7.74 -11.75
C ARG A 270 -8.37 8.58 -11.09
N ASP A 271 -9.51 8.73 -11.74
CA ASP A 271 -10.63 9.52 -11.24
C ASP A 271 -11.21 8.90 -9.96
N ASP A 272 -11.41 7.58 -9.93
CA ASP A 272 -11.94 6.90 -8.74
C ASP A 272 -10.96 7.00 -7.54
N LEU A 273 -9.65 6.89 -7.78
CA LEU A 273 -8.62 7.10 -6.76
C LEU A 273 -8.55 8.56 -6.29
N ALA A 274 -8.61 9.51 -7.20
CA ALA A 274 -8.58 10.94 -6.87
C ALA A 274 -9.81 11.32 -6.03
N GLU A 275 -11.00 10.87 -6.41
CA GLU A 275 -12.21 11.06 -5.60
C GLU A 275 -12.12 10.34 -4.25
N PHE A 276 -11.39 9.23 -4.16
CA PHE A 276 -11.09 8.56 -2.89
C PHE A 276 -10.02 9.26 -2.05
N GLY A 277 -9.48 10.41 -2.50
CA GLY A 277 -8.42 11.16 -1.81
C GLY A 277 -7.05 10.48 -1.92
N VAL A 278 -6.77 9.83 -3.05
CA VAL A 278 -5.50 9.18 -3.36
C VAL A 278 -4.94 9.78 -4.65
N HIS A 279 -3.78 10.40 -4.54
CA HIS A 279 -3.07 11.01 -5.67
C HIS A 279 -1.68 10.39 -5.79
N PHE A 280 -1.31 10.07 -7.03
CA PHE A 280 -0.02 9.50 -7.36
C PHE A 280 0.85 10.56 -8.04
N ASP A 281 2.12 10.60 -7.67
CA ASP A 281 3.13 11.46 -8.27
C ASP A 281 3.61 10.89 -9.61
N HIS A 282 3.59 9.55 -9.75
CA HIS A 282 4.00 8.86 -10.96
C HIS A 282 3.12 7.64 -11.27
N TRP A 283 2.77 7.48 -12.55
CA TRP A 283 2.11 6.29 -13.09
C TRP A 283 3.12 5.60 -14.01
N PHE A 284 3.76 4.56 -13.51
CA PHE A 284 4.86 3.87 -14.18
C PHE A 284 4.31 2.83 -15.17
N SER A 285 4.66 2.92 -16.44
CA SER A 285 4.23 1.98 -17.49
C SER A 285 5.14 0.76 -17.56
N GLU A 286 4.58 -0.44 -17.46
CA GLU A 286 5.31 -1.70 -17.71
C GLU A 286 5.86 -1.73 -19.14
N LYS A 287 5.06 -1.33 -20.12
CA LYS A 287 5.46 -1.27 -21.53
C LYS A 287 6.74 -0.45 -21.72
N SER A 288 6.91 0.63 -20.95
CA SER A 288 8.12 1.45 -21.02
C SER A 288 9.41 0.68 -20.68
N LEU A 289 9.36 -0.36 -19.85
CA LEU A 289 10.53 -1.20 -19.54
C LEU A 289 11.01 -1.98 -20.77
N PHE A 290 10.07 -2.42 -21.60
CA PHE A 290 10.37 -3.12 -22.84
C PHE A 290 10.84 -2.16 -23.92
N ASP A 291 10.12 -1.05 -24.12
CA ASP A 291 10.42 -0.07 -25.17
C ASP A 291 11.80 0.58 -24.99
N THR A 292 12.25 0.71 -23.74
CA THR A 292 13.56 1.29 -23.41
C THR A 292 14.69 0.25 -23.27
N GLY A 293 14.38 -1.04 -23.46
CA GLY A 293 15.36 -2.14 -23.33
C GLY A 293 15.84 -2.38 -21.89
N LEU A 294 15.12 -1.87 -20.88
CA LEU A 294 15.49 -2.05 -19.47
C LEU A 294 15.39 -3.51 -19.02
N VAL A 295 14.43 -4.28 -19.58
CA VAL A 295 14.32 -5.72 -19.30
C VAL A 295 15.56 -6.46 -19.83
N ASP A 296 15.94 -6.23 -21.08
CA ASP A 296 17.15 -6.81 -21.68
C ASP A 296 18.39 -6.46 -20.85
N LYS A 297 18.53 -5.19 -20.48
CA LYS A 297 19.64 -4.69 -19.65
C LYS A 297 19.71 -5.41 -18.30
N ALA A 298 18.58 -5.56 -17.61
CA ALA A 298 18.53 -6.20 -16.30
C ALA A 298 18.94 -7.67 -16.37
N ILE A 299 18.44 -8.41 -17.37
CA ILE A 299 18.78 -9.82 -17.55
C ILE A 299 20.25 -9.98 -17.98
N ALA A 300 20.77 -9.13 -18.87
CA ALA A 300 22.17 -9.14 -19.25
C ALA A 300 23.11 -8.85 -18.06
N LEU A 301 22.70 -8.00 -17.11
CA LEU A 301 23.45 -7.72 -15.89
C LEU A 301 23.51 -8.93 -14.94
N LEU A 302 22.43 -9.71 -14.86
CA LEU A 302 22.41 -10.97 -14.10
C LEU A 302 23.26 -12.06 -14.77
N GLU A 303 23.21 -12.15 -16.10
CA GLU A 303 24.06 -13.04 -16.90
C GLU A 303 25.55 -12.74 -16.71
N ALA A 304 25.93 -11.46 -16.82
CA ALA A 304 27.31 -11.03 -16.64
C ALA A 304 27.85 -11.32 -15.23
N ARG A 305 26.96 -11.42 -14.23
CA ARG A 305 27.30 -11.81 -12.85
C ARG A 305 27.21 -13.32 -12.60
N GLY A 306 26.85 -14.13 -13.59
CA GLY A 306 26.81 -15.59 -13.50
C GLY A 306 25.54 -16.17 -12.87
N HIS A 307 24.51 -15.35 -12.64
CA HIS A 307 23.27 -15.78 -11.97
C HIS A 307 22.17 -16.25 -12.93
N VAL A 308 22.43 -16.30 -14.23
CA VAL A 308 21.50 -16.80 -15.24
C VAL A 308 22.13 -17.96 -16.00
N TYR A 309 21.34 -19.00 -16.28
CA TYR A 309 21.77 -20.16 -17.06
C TYR A 309 20.71 -20.59 -18.08
N LEU A 310 21.14 -21.31 -19.11
CA LEU A 310 20.25 -21.85 -20.13
C LEU A 310 19.85 -23.29 -19.76
N GLN A 311 18.56 -23.57 -19.79
CA GLN A 311 18.01 -24.92 -19.62
C GLN A 311 16.73 -25.05 -20.44
N ASP A 312 16.61 -26.13 -21.20
CA ASP A 312 15.45 -26.45 -22.04
C ASP A 312 15.07 -25.29 -22.99
N GLY A 313 16.09 -24.65 -23.57
CA GLY A 313 15.92 -23.50 -24.48
C GLY A 313 15.52 -22.18 -23.80
N ALA A 314 15.19 -22.20 -22.50
CA ALA A 314 14.82 -21.02 -21.72
C ALA A 314 15.98 -20.53 -20.85
N LYS A 315 15.98 -19.23 -20.52
CA LYS A 315 16.91 -18.65 -19.56
C LYS A 315 16.30 -18.63 -18.16
N TRP A 316 17.06 -19.15 -17.20
CA TRP A 316 16.67 -19.32 -15.81
C TRP A 316 17.58 -18.48 -14.90
N PHE A 317 16.97 -17.73 -13.99
CA PHE A 317 17.66 -17.05 -12.90
C PHE A 317 17.80 -18.02 -11.71
N ARG A 318 19.03 -18.10 -11.17
CA ARG A 318 19.42 -18.92 -10.01
C ARG A 318 18.86 -18.37 -8.69
N SER A 319 17.56 -18.15 -8.60
CA SER A 319 16.93 -17.54 -7.42
C SER A 319 17.06 -18.41 -6.15
N THR A 320 17.27 -19.73 -6.28
CA THR A 320 17.50 -20.61 -5.12
C THR A 320 18.77 -20.27 -4.34
N GLU A 321 19.79 -19.71 -5.00
CA GLU A 321 21.01 -19.22 -4.33
C GLU A 321 20.73 -18.04 -3.39
N PHE A 322 19.55 -17.42 -3.51
CA PHE A 322 19.12 -16.24 -2.76
C PHE A 322 17.85 -16.49 -1.92
N GLY A 323 17.51 -17.76 -1.65
CA GLY A 323 16.43 -18.13 -0.74
C GLY A 323 15.02 -18.23 -1.37
N ASP A 324 14.92 -18.27 -2.70
CA ASP A 324 13.69 -18.70 -3.39
C ASP A 324 13.54 -20.24 -3.34
N GLU A 325 12.32 -20.74 -3.51
CA GLU A 325 12.01 -22.17 -3.47
C GLU A 325 12.49 -22.93 -4.72
N LYS A 326 12.54 -22.24 -5.86
CA LYS A 326 12.99 -22.80 -7.14
C LYS A 326 13.50 -21.71 -8.06
N ASP A 327 14.43 -22.07 -8.94
CA ASP A 327 14.92 -21.17 -9.98
C ASP A 327 13.79 -20.75 -10.90
N ARG A 328 13.87 -19.51 -11.42
CA ARG A 328 12.76 -18.89 -12.17
C ARG A 328 13.16 -18.58 -13.59
N VAL A 329 12.28 -18.96 -14.52
CA VAL A 329 12.41 -18.56 -15.92
C VAL A 329 12.29 -17.04 -16.03
N VAL A 330 13.29 -16.40 -16.61
CA VAL A 330 13.30 -14.97 -16.93
C VAL A 330 13.05 -14.72 -18.42
N GLN A 331 13.44 -15.66 -19.29
CA GLN A 331 13.14 -15.63 -20.73
C GLN A 331 12.75 -17.04 -21.19
N ARG A 332 11.61 -17.15 -21.88
CA ARG A 332 11.10 -18.42 -22.43
C ARG A 332 11.89 -18.84 -23.67
N GLU A 333 11.71 -20.09 -24.10
CA GLU A 333 12.32 -20.63 -25.33
C GLU A 333 11.98 -19.82 -26.58
N ASN A 334 10.77 -19.26 -26.65
CA ASN A 334 10.34 -18.39 -27.76
C ASN A 334 10.94 -16.98 -27.73
N GLY A 335 11.89 -16.71 -26.83
CA GLY A 335 12.57 -15.42 -26.67
C GLY A 335 11.78 -14.37 -25.86
N LEU A 336 10.52 -14.62 -25.49
CA LEU A 336 9.73 -13.68 -24.71
C LEU A 336 10.13 -13.70 -23.22
N TYR A 337 10.26 -12.50 -22.65
CA TYR A 337 10.50 -12.32 -21.22
C TYR A 337 9.27 -12.68 -20.38
N THR A 338 9.51 -13.09 -19.13
CA THR A 338 8.44 -13.34 -18.15
C THR A 338 8.10 -12.09 -17.36
N TYR A 339 6.93 -12.05 -16.70
CA TYR A 339 6.58 -10.95 -15.77
C TYR A 339 7.63 -10.76 -14.69
N PHE A 340 8.26 -11.84 -14.24
CA PHE A 340 9.34 -11.73 -13.27
C PHE A 340 10.56 -10.99 -13.82
N ALA A 341 10.86 -11.10 -15.12
CA ALA A 341 11.91 -10.28 -15.73
C ALA A 341 11.53 -8.80 -15.77
N SER A 342 10.25 -8.46 -16.03
CA SER A 342 9.74 -7.09 -15.88
C SER A 342 9.93 -6.58 -14.46
N ASP A 343 9.57 -7.38 -13.45
CA ASP A 343 9.71 -7.00 -12.04
C ASP A 343 11.17 -6.73 -11.66
N ILE A 344 12.10 -7.58 -12.10
CA ILE A 344 13.54 -7.37 -11.87
C ILE A 344 13.98 -6.03 -12.47
N ALA A 345 13.59 -5.77 -13.72
CA ALA A 345 13.95 -4.54 -14.41
C ALA A 345 13.34 -3.30 -13.76
N TYR A 346 12.09 -3.40 -13.30
CA TYR A 346 11.40 -2.34 -12.60
C TYR A 346 12.05 -2.02 -11.24
N HIS A 347 12.40 -3.05 -10.46
CA HIS A 347 13.10 -2.84 -9.20
C HIS A 347 14.50 -2.28 -9.43
N LEU A 348 15.25 -2.76 -10.43
CA LEU A 348 16.52 -2.13 -10.82
C LEU A 348 16.32 -0.64 -11.16
N ASN A 349 15.26 -0.30 -11.91
CA ASN A 349 14.91 1.08 -12.24
C ASN A 349 14.64 1.94 -10.99
N LYS A 350 13.90 1.43 -10.00
CA LYS A 350 13.68 2.14 -8.71
C LYS A 350 15.00 2.48 -8.01
N TYR A 351 15.98 1.56 -8.03
CA TYR A 351 17.30 1.79 -7.44
C TYR A 351 18.11 2.82 -8.24
N GLU A 352 18.06 2.74 -9.58
CA GLU A 352 18.73 3.70 -10.48
C GLU A 352 18.14 5.12 -10.37
N ARG A 353 16.85 5.25 -10.02
CA ARG A 353 16.21 6.53 -9.70
C ARG A 353 16.64 7.13 -8.35
N GLY A 354 17.40 6.37 -7.54
CA GLY A 354 18.08 6.89 -6.35
C GLY A 354 17.28 6.88 -5.06
N PHE A 355 16.15 6.16 -4.98
CA PHE A 355 15.33 6.12 -3.77
C PHE A 355 16.01 5.41 -2.60
N GLU A 356 16.32 6.11 -1.52
CA GLU A 356 16.98 5.54 -0.35
C GLU A 356 16.14 4.45 0.34
N ARG A 357 14.82 4.54 0.28
CA ARG A 357 13.89 3.47 0.65
C ARG A 357 12.82 3.26 -0.41
N ILE A 358 12.41 2.01 -0.58
CA ILE A 358 11.36 1.57 -1.49
C ILE A 358 10.37 0.76 -0.67
N ILE A 359 9.10 1.16 -0.68
CA ILE A 359 8.04 0.49 0.06
C ILE A 359 6.98 0.03 -0.92
N ASP A 360 6.87 -1.27 -1.09
CA ASP A 360 5.89 -1.88 -1.98
C ASP A 360 4.74 -2.45 -1.16
N ILE A 361 3.51 -2.04 -1.49
CA ILE A 361 2.30 -2.46 -0.80
C ILE A 361 1.57 -3.47 -1.66
N TRP A 362 1.70 -4.75 -1.32
CA TRP A 362 1.16 -5.87 -2.09
C TRP A 362 0.01 -6.57 -1.37
N GLY A 363 -0.79 -7.30 -2.14
CA GLY A 363 -1.75 -8.24 -1.58
C GLY A 363 -1.05 -9.39 -0.83
N ALA A 364 -1.66 -9.89 0.23
CA ALA A 364 -1.09 -10.97 1.04
C ALA A 364 -0.81 -12.28 0.27
N ASP A 365 -1.47 -12.47 -0.87
CA ASP A 365 -1.24 -13.55 -1.84
C ASP A 365 0.16 -13.50 -2.50
N HIS A 366 0.84 -12.35 -2.44
CA HIS A 366 2.19 -12.15 -2.98
C HIS A 366 3.31 -12.43 -1.97
N HIS A 367 3.00 -12.95 -0.77
CA HIS A 367 4.01 -13.22 0.26
C HIS A 367 5.18 -14.08 -0.25
N GLY A 368 4.88 -15.18 -0.96
CA GLY A 368 5.89 -16.06 -1.56
C GLY A 368 6.67 -15.43 -2.72
N TYR A 369 6.27 -14.24 -3.18
CA TYR A 369 6.97 -13.51 -4.25
C TYR A 369 8.14 -12.68 -3.73
N ILE A 370 8.10 -12.29 -2.45
CA ILE A 370 9.07 -11.38 -1.82
C ILE A 370 10.52 -11.90 -1.90
N PRO A 371 10.84 -13.16 -1.55
CA PRO A 371 12.22 -13.65 -1.60
C PRO A 371 12.82 -13.59 -3.01
N ARG A 372 11.98 -13.71 -4.03
CA ARG A 372 12.35 -13.78 -5.45
C ARG A 372 12.87 -12.43 -5.93
N VAL A 373 12.14 -11.37 -5.59
CA VAL A 373 12.51 -9.99 -5.92
C VAL A 373 13.72 -9.54 -5.09
N LYS A 374 13.74 -9.81 -3.78
CA LYS A 374 14.90 -9.52 -2.92
C LYS A 374 16.15 -10.25 -3.39
N GLY A 375 16.03 -11.51 -3.78
CA GLY A 375 17.14 -12.28 -4.34
C GLY A 375 17.66 -11.73 -5.66
N ALA A 376 16.78 -11.25 -6.54
CA ALA A 376 17.21 -10.57 -7.77
C ALA A 376 17.97 -9.26 -7.49
N LEU A 377 17.55 -8.48 -6.49
CA LEU A 377 18.28 -7.28 -6.05
C LEU A 377 19.69 -7.64 -5.54
N GLN A 378 19.79 -8.66 -4.68
CA GLN A 378 21.09 -9.15 -4.20
C GLN A 378 21.98 -9.64 -5.35
N ALA A 379 21.42 -10.40 -6.30
CA ALA A 379 22.13 -10.87 -7.49
C ALA A 379 22.60 -9.74 -8.41
N LEU A 380 21.92 -8.59 -8.40
CA LEU A 380 22.36 -7.37 -9.10
C LEU A 380 23.44 -6.59 -8.32
N GLY A 381 23.75 -7.00 -7.09
CA GLY A 381 24.67 -6.30 -6.18
C GLY A 381 24.03 -5.10 -5.49
N LEU A 382 22.71 -5.09 -5.33
CA LEU A 382 21.95 -4.02 -4.68
C LEU A 382 21.60 -4.42 -3.23
N ASP A 383 21.53 -3.42 -2.36
CA ASP A 383 21.13 -3.60 -0.96
C ASP A 383 19.62 -3.83 -0.86
N GLU A 384 19.21 -5.10 -0.76
CA GLU A 384 17.81 -5.51 -0.66
C GLU A 384 17.08 -4.97 0.57
N SER A 385 17.82 -4.55 1.61
CA SER A 385 17.22 -3.99 2.83
C SER A 385 16.55 -2.63 2.60
N ARG A 386 16.85 -1.97 1.46
CA ARG A 386 16.15 -0.76 1.00
C ARG A 386 14.73 -1.05 0.51
N LEU A 387 14.42 -2.31 0.15
CA LEU A 387 13.08 -2.77 -0.24
C LEU A 387 12.34 -3.33 0.98
N GLU A 388 11.29 -2.61 1.39
CA GLU A 388 10.32 -3.05 2.38
C GLU A 388 9.03 -3.45 1.65
N VAL A 389 8.50 -4.64 1.93
CA VAL A 389 7.21 -5.08 1.36
C VAL A 389 6.16 -5.14 2.47
N ALA A 390 5.14 -4.31 2.38
CA ALA A 390 4.01 -4.31 3.29
C ALA A 390 2.84 -5.10 2.68
N LEU A 391 2.39 -6.14 3.37
CA LEU A 391 1.29 -6.96 2.92
C LEU A 391 -0.06 -6.43 3.42
N VAL A 392 -1.04 -6.43 2.52
CA VAL A 392 -2.43 -6.05 2.77
C VAL A 392 -3.31 -7.28 2.57
N GLN A 393 -4.01 -7.70 3.62
CA GLN A 393 -5.01 -8.76 3.56
C GLN A 393 -6.28 -8.26 2.87
N PHE A 394 -7.01 -9.18 2.24
CA PHE A 394 -8.29 -8.85 1.63
C PHE A 394 -9.33 -8.41 2.67
N ALA A 395 -10.19 -7.48 2.27
CA ALA A 395 -11.36 -7.06 3.03
C ALA A 395 -12.58 -7.89 2.60
N VAL A 396 -13.44 -8.21 3.55
CA VAL A 396 -14.71 -8.91 3.34
C VAL A 396 -15.84 -7.97 3.74
N LEU A 397 -16.81 -7.77 2.85
CA LEU A 397 -17.96 -6.93 3.15
C LEU A 397 -19.04 -7.70 3.91
N TYR A 398 -19.59 -7.08 4.95
CA TYR A 398 -20.74 -7.58 5.72
C TYR A 398 -21.88 -6.57 5.64
N ARG A 399 -23.11 -7.10 5.49
CA ARG A 399 -24.37 -6.36 5.54
C ARG A 399 -25.39 -7.20 6.28
N ASP A 400 -26.11 -6.61 7.22
CA ASP A 400 -27.07 -7.26 8.10
C ASP A 400 -26.49 -8.52 8.79
N GLY A 401 -25.20 -8.44 9.17
CA GLY A 401 -24.46 -9.56 9.76
C GLY A 401 -24.12 -10.71 8.81
N GLN A 402 -24.47 -10.59 7.53
CA GLN A 402 -24.19 -11.59 6.50
C GLN A 402 -23.06 -11.14 5.58
N LYS A 403 -22.20 -12.08 5.20
CA LYS A 403 -21.16 -11.84 4.20
C LYS A 403 -21.83 -11.48 2.87
N THR A 404 -21.59 -10.25 2.41
CA THR A 404 -22.03 -9.84 1.08
C THR A 404 -21.18 -10.60 0.07
N SER A 405 -21.82 -11.24 -0.91
CA SER A 405 -21.08 -11.88 -1.99
C SER A 405 -20.27 -10.82 -2.71
N MET A 406 -18.95 -10.97 -2.73
CA MET A 406 -18.06 -10.12 -3.53
C MET A 406 -18.25 -10.34 -5.04
N SER A 407 -19.20 -11.20 -5.44
CA SER A 407 -19.68 -11.37 -6.81
C SER A 407 -21.20 -11.21 -6.79
N THR A 408 -21.71 -10.23 -7.53
CA THR A 408 -23.13 -10.23 -7.93
C THR A 408 -23.39 -11.45 -8.82
N ARG A 409 -24.66 -11.81 -9.04
CA ARG A 409 -25.06 -12.97 -9.87
C ARG A 409 -24.60 -12.87 -11.34
N SER A 410 -24.07 -11.72 -11.77
CA SER A 410 -23.45 -11.46 -13.08
C SER A 410 -21.93 -11.62 -13.10
N GLY A 411 -21.27 -11.90 -11.97
CA GLY A 411 -19.81 -11.93 -11.87
C GLY A 411 -19.16 -10.57 -11.63
N GLU A 412 -19.94 -9.51 -11.34
CA GLU A 412 -19.38 -8.18 -11.03
C GLU A 412 -19.08 -8.05 -9.53
N PHE A 413 -17.86 -7.61 -9.23
CA PHE A 413 -17.41 -7.29 -7.88
C PHE A 413 -17.98 -5.95 -7.43
N VAL A 414 -18.17 -5.78 -6.12
CA VAL A 414 -18.51 -4.46 -5.56
C VAL A 414 -17.33 -3.53 -5.87
N THR A 415 -17.60 -2.49 -6.64
CA THR A 415 -16.59 -1.50 -7.05
C THR A 415 -16.22 -0.59 -5.88
N LEU A 416 -15.05 0.02 -5.92
CA LEU A 416 -14.65 1.03 -4.95
C LEU A 416 -15.61 2.23 -5.02
N ARG A 417 -15.97 2.65 -6.24
CA ARG A 417 -16.98 3.69 -6.49
C ARG A 417 -18.32 3.42 -5.80
N GLU A 418 -18.87 2.21 -5.93
CA GLU A 418 -20.13 1.83 -5.26
C GLU A 418 -19.99 1.88 -3.74
N LEU A 419 -18.89 1.35 -3.19
CA LEU A 419 -18.65 1.39 -1.74
C LEU A 419 -18.56 2.84 -1.24
N ARG A 420 -17.79 3.70 -1.92
CA ARG A 420 -17.68 5.13 -1.59
C ARG A 420 -19.04 5.83 -1.66
N GLY A 421 -19.85 5.51 -2.67
CA GLY A 421 -21.21 6.03 -2.80
C GLY A 421 -22.14 5.59 -1.67
N GLU A 422 -21.97 4.37 -1.15
CA GLU A 422 -22.80 3.83 -0.08
C GLU A 422 -22.42 4.36 1.32
N VAL A 423 -21.12 4.41 1.65
CA VAL A 423 -20.67 4.72 3.03
C VAL A 423 -19.95 6.06 3.16
N GLY A 424 -19.56 6.69 2.05
CA GLY A 424 -18.73 7.91 2.02
C GLY A 424 -17.24 7.62 2.11
N ASN A 425 -16.43 8.56 1.60
CA ASN A 425 -14.97 8.41 1.54
C ASN A 425 -14.31 8.25 2.91
N ASP A 426 -14.68 9.09 3.88
CA ASP A 426 -14.07 9.08 5.22
C ASP A 426 -14.31 7.77 5.95
N ALA A 427 -15.56 7.28 5.92
CA ALA A 427 -15.91 5.98 6.51
C ALA A 427 -15.14 4.84 5.84
N CYS A 428 -15.13 4.81 4.51
CA CYS A 428 -14.42 3.82 3.72
C CYS A 428 -12.92 3.77 4.07
N ARG A 429 -12.23 4.92 4.02
CA ARG A 429 -10.80 5.02 4.33
C ARG A 429 -10.50 4.64 5.77
N PHE A 430 -11.26 5.17 6.73
CA PHE A 430 -10.99 4.96 8.16
C PHE A 430 -11.18 3.49 8.55
N PHE A 431 -12.25 2.85 8.09
CA PHE A 431 -12.48 1.43 8.38
C PHE A 431 -11.40 0.53 7.78
N TYR A 432 -10.87 0.86 6.59
CA TYR A 432 -9.77 0.11 5.99
C TYR A 432 -8.47 0.13 6.79
N VAL A 433 -8.19 1.24 7.50
CA VAL A 433 -6.97 1.41 8.30
C VAL A 433 -7.18 1.17 9.79
N LEU A 434 -8.41 0.85 10.23
CA LEU A 434 -8.73 0.55 11.63
C LEU A 434 -8.07 -0.74 12.15
N ARG A 435 -7.73 -1.65 11.24
CA ARG A 435 -6.99 -2.88 11.51
C ARG A 435 -5.63 -2.84 10.84
N LYS A 436 -4.67 -3.56 11.42
CA LYS A 436 -3.35 -3.75 10.80
C LYS A 436 -3.51 -4.32 9.40
N SER A 437 -2.67 -3.89 8.46
CA SER A 437 -2.76 -4.27 7.05
C SER A 437 -2.69 -5.79 6.84
N ASP A 438 -1.90 -6.48 7.66
CA ASP A 438 -1.66 -7.92 7.64
C ASP A 438 -2.76 -8.77 8.29
N GLN A 439 -3.83 -8.15 8.81
CA GLN A 439 -4.99 -8.83 9.40
C GLN A 439 -6.19 -8.80 8.46
N HIS A 440 -6.98 -9.88 8.43
CA HIS A 440 -8.28 -9.86 7.76
C HIS A 440 -9.15 -8.74 8.31
N LEU A 441 -9.90 -8.10 7.39
CA LEU A 441 -10.81 -7.01 7.72
C LEU A 441 -12.22 -7.38 7.31
N ASP A 442 -13.09 -7.50 8.30
CA ASP A 442 -14.53 -7.53 8.10
C ASP A 442 -15.03 -6.09 8.08
N PHE A 443 -15.44 -5.64 6.90
CA PHE A 443 -15.98 -4.31 6.67
C PHE A 443 -17.50 -4.36 6.86
N ASP A 444 -17.96 -3.88 8.01
CA ASP A 444 -19.39 -3.77 8.33
C ASP A 444 -19.97 -2.50 7.68
N LEU A 445 -20.77 -2.70 6.62
CA LEU A 445 -21.39 -1.60 5.87
C LEU A 445 -22.40 -0.83 6.71
N ASP A 446 -23.15 -1.53 7.57
CA ASP A 446 -24.24 -0.90 8.34
C ASP A 446 -23.68 -0.07 9.48
N LEU A 447 -22.61 -0.56 10.14
CA LEU A 447 -21.87 0.24 11.10
C LEU A 447 -21.26 1.48 10.44
N ALA A 448 -20.65 1.33 9.26
CA ALA A 448 -20.02 2.43 8.53
C ALA A 448 -21.02 3.53 8.13
N LYS A 449 -22.28 3.17 7.83
CA LYS A 449 -23.38 4.12 7.53
C LYS A 449 -24.03 4.72 8.77
N SER A 450 -23.93 4.05 9.92
CA SER A 450 -24.69 4.43 11.12
C SER A 450 -24.23 5.78 11.69
N GLN A 451 -25.19 6.59 12.15
CA GLN A 451 -24.94 7.82 12.91
C GLN A 451 -24.99 7.55 14.43
N SER A 452 -24.20 6.56 14.87
CA SER A 452 -24.16 6.11 16.26
C SER A 452 -22.78 6.34 16.87
N ASN A 453 -22.69 6.31 18.20
CA ASN A 453 -21.40 6.35 18.90
C ASN A 453 -20.55 5.08 18.68
N GLU A 454 -21.14 4.01 18.13
CA GLU A 454 -20.43 2.78 17.79
C GLU A 454 -19.66 2.95 16.46
N ASN A 455 -20.11 3.84 15.58
CA ASN A 455 -19.36 4.20 14.38
C ASN A 455 -18.21 5.16 14.77
N PRO A 456 -16.95 4.71 14.68
CA PRO A 456 -15.81 5.52 15.12
C PRO A 456 -15.64 6.79 14.28
N VAL A 457 -16.03 6.77 13.00
CA VAL A 457 -15.91 7.93 12.12
C VAL A 457 -16.91 9.00 12.49
N TYR A 458 -18.18 8.60 12.62
CA TYR A 458 -19.23 9.52 13.07
C TYR A 458 -18.88 10.11 14.44
N TYR A 459 -18.40 9.29 15.38
CA TYR A 459 -17.98 9.74 16.71
C TYR A 459 -16.89 10.84 16.64
N ILE A 460 -15.83 10.62 15.85
CA ILE A 460 -14.73 11.58 15.70
C ILE A 460 -15.20 12.86 15.02
N GLN A 461 -15.93 12.76 13.90
CA GLN A 461 -16.43 13.91 13.16
C GLN A 461 -17.42 14.74 14.00
N TYR A 462 -18.30 14.08 14.75
CA TYR A 462 -19.24 14.75 15.65
C TYR A 462 -18.51 15.47 16.78
N ALA A 463 -17.50 14.85 17.39
CA ALA A 463 -16.67 15.50 18.41
C ALA A 463 -15.94 16.74 17.83
N HIS A 464 -15.35 16.61 16.63
CA HIS A 464 -14.72 17.72 15.93
C HIS A 464 -15.70 18.87 15.65
N ALA A 465 -16.87 18.57 15.08
CA ALA A 465 -17.90 19.57 14.78
C ALA A 465 -18.39 20.31 16.04
N ARG A 466 -18.54 19.59 17.16
CA ARG A 466 -18.90 20.19 18.45
C ARG A 466 -17.81 21.13 18.97
N VAL A 467 -16.54 20.75 18.88
CA VAL A 467 -15.43 21.63 19.28
C VAL A 467 -15.42 22.89 18.42
N CYS A 468 -15.56 22.77 17.09
CA CYS A 468 -15.66 23.93 16.20
C CYS A 468 -16.85 24.83 16.54
N SER A 469 -18.01 24.25 16.84
CA SER A 469 -19.21 25.01 17.21
C SER A 469 -19.04 25.78 18.52
N VAL A 470 -18.35 25.20 19.52
CA VAL A 470 -18.03 25.89 20.78
C VAL A 470 -17.05 27.03 20.56
N LEU A 471 -16.06 26.87 19.67
CA LEU A 471 -15.08 27.92 19.35
C LEU A 471 -15.66 29.08 18.51
N ALA A 472 -16.77 28.84 17.82
CA ALA A 472 -17.45 29.84 17.01
C ALA A 472 -18.49 30.69 17.80
N GLN A 473 -18.81 30.28 19.03
CA GLN A 473 -19.63 31.03 19.99
C GLN A 473 -18.74 32.01 20.77
#